data_AF-A0AB34GF60-F1
#
_entry.id   AF-A0AB34GF60-F1
#
_cell.length_a   1.000
_cell.length_b   1.000
_cell.length_c   1.000
_cell.angle_alpha   90.00
_cell.angle_beta   90.00
_cell.angle_gamma   90.00
#
_symmetry.space_group_name_H-M   'P 1'
#
loop_
_entity.id
_entity.type
_entity.pdbx_description
1 polymer ?
#
loop_
_entity_poly.entity_id
_entity_poly.type
_entity_poly.pdbx_seq_one_letter_code
_entity_poly.pdbx_strand_id
1 'polypeptide(L)' 'MPPGHTCMPENQRLETLSNLLQSQSQLLRELVLLPAGADSLRAQSHRAELDRKLVQVEEAIKIFSRPKVFVKMDA' A
#
# COMPACT_ATOMS: atom_id res chain seq x y z
N MET A 1 -26.64 6.96 -1.90
CA MET A 1 -25.21 7.35 -1.91
C MET A 1 -25.07 8.59 -1.06
N PRO A 2 -24.10 8.69 -0.14
CA PRO A 2 -23.85 9.93 0.59
C PRO A 2 -23.44 11.04 -0.40
N PRO A 3 -23.91 12.29 -0.24
CA PRO A 3 -23.44 13.42 -1.03
C PRO A 3 -21.91 13.57 -0.95
N GLY A 4 -21.23 13.86 -2.06
CA GLY A 4 -19.78 14.07 -2.11
C GLY A 4 -18.90 12.81 -2.21
N HIS A 5 -19.49 11.63 -2.39
CA HIS A 5 -18.77 10.37 -2.62
C HIS A 5 -19.17 9.77 -3.96
N THR A 6 -18.18 9.46 -4.80
CA THR A 6 -18.37 8.70 -6.04
C THR A 6 -17.86 7.27 -5.85
N CYS A 7 -18.56 6.32 -6.45
CA CYS A 7 -18.01 4.97 -6.62
C CYS A 7 -16.78 5.06 -7.51
N MET A 8 -15.66 4.49 -7.06
CA MET A 8 -14.49 4.37 -7.92
C MET A 8 -14.83 3.48 -9.12
N PRO A 9 -14.57 3.92 -10.36
CA PRO A 9 -14.68 3.09 -11.54
C PRO A 9 -13.85 1.80 -11.40
N GLU A 10 -14.36 0.68 -11.90
CA GLU A 10 -13.69 -0.61 -11.74
C GLU A 10 -12.31 -0.65 -12.38
N ASN A 11 -12.15 -0.06 -13.56
CA ASN A 11 -10.84 0.08 -14.23
C ASN A 11 -9.84 0.84 -13.36
N GLN A 12 -10.25 1.97 -12.78
CA GLN A 12 -9.39 2.77 -11.91
C GLN A 12 -9.04 2.02 -10.63
N ARG A 13 -10.01 1.29 -10.04
CA ARG A 13 -9.80 0.43 -8.87
C ARG A 13 -8.78 -0.67 -9.16
N LEU A 14 -8.90 -1.34 -10.31
CA LEU A 14 -7.99 -2.40 -10.73
C LEU A 14 -6.58 -1.88 -11.02
N GLU A 15 -6.47 -0.72 -11.67
CA GLU A 15 -5.18 -0.04 -11.89
C GLU A 15 -4.52 0.32 -10.56
N THR A 16 -5.27 0.91 -9.63
CA THR A 16 -4.79 1.24 -8.28
C THR A 16 -4.37 -0.01 -7.51
N LEU A 17 -5.16 -1.08 -7.59
CA LEU A 17 -4.83 -2.37 -6.98
C LEU A 17 -3.55 -2.97 -7.57
N SER A 18 -3.36 -2.90 -8.88
CA SER A 18 -2.14 -3.35 -9.57
C SER A 18 -0.92 -2.58 -9.09
N ASN A 19 -1.01 -1.25 -9.00
CA ASN A 19 0.06 -0.39 -8.51
C ASN A 19 0.43 -0.69 -7.05
N LEU A 20 -0.57 -0.97 -6.20
CA LEU A 20 -0.36 -1.36 -4.82
C LEU A 20 0.31 -2.73 -4.69
N LEU A 21 -0.11 -3.72 -5.47
CA LEU A 21 0.54 -5.04 -5.50
C LEU A 21 2.00 -4.95 -5.99
N GLN A 22 2.25 -4.12 -7.00
CA GLN A 22 3.62 -3.87 -7.47
C GLN A 22 4.46 -3.21 -6.36
N SER A 23 3.93 -2.21 -5.68
CA SER A 23 4.59 -1.54 -4.54
C SER A 23 4.89 -2.53 -3.40
N GLN A 24 3.94 -3.41 -3.05
CA GLN A 24 4.15 -4.44 -2.04
C GLN A 24 5.32 -5.35 -2.43
N SER A 25 5.38 -5.79 -3.69
CA SER A 25 6.46 -6.65 -4.17
C SER A 25 7.83 -5.97 -4.12
N GLN A 26 7.89 -4.65 -4.37
CA GLN A 26 9.13 -3.87 -4.28
C GLN A 26 9.58 -3.74 -2.83
N LEU A 27 8.68 -3.38 -1.91
CA LEU A 27 8.98 -3.28 -0.48
C LEU A 27 9.46 -4.61 0.11
N LEU A 28 8.84 -5.74 -0.27
CA LEU A 28 9.28 -7.06 0.16
C LEU A 28 10.68 -7.40 -0.38
N ARG A 29 10.98 -7.05 -1.63
CA ARG A 29 12.34 -7.23 -2.18
C ARG A 29 13.35 -6.40 -1.40
N GLU A 30 13.06 -5.15 -1.10
CA GLU A 30 13.93 -4.29 -0.29
C GLU A 30 14.16 -4.88 1.12
N LEU A 31 13.10 -5.39 1.76
CA LEU A 31 13.20 -6.08 3.05
C LEU A 31 14.05 -7.36 3.00
N VAL A 32 13.99 -8.13 1.91
CA VAL A 32 14.81 -9.34 1.72
C VAL A 32 16.27 -9.00 1.42
N LEU A 33 16.52 -7.89 0.72
CA LEU A 33 17.87 -7.42 0.39
C LEU A 33 18.56 -6.73 1.57
N LEU A 34 17.81 -6.35 2.61
CA LEU A 34 18.36 -5.78 3.83
C LEU A 34 19.23 -6.82 4.57
N PRO A 35 20.47 -6.46 4.97
CA PRO A 35 21.31 -7.38 5.72
C PRO A 35 20.67 -7.70 7.06
N ALA A 36 20.36 -8.97 7.30
CA ALA A 36 19.68 -9.44 8.52
C ALA A 36 20.45 -9.18 9.83
N GLY A 37 21.73 -8.80 9.76
CA GLY A 37 22.60 -8.50 10.90
C GLY A 37 23.13 -7.06 10.93
N ALA A 38 22.50 -6.12 10.23
CA ALA A 38 22.92 -4.72 10.30
C ALA A 38 22.46 -4.11 11.63
N ASP A 39 23.23 -4.30 12.70
CA ASP A 39 22.97 -3.78 14.07
C ASP A 39 23.02 -2.25 14.19
N SER A 40 23.20 -1.54 13.07
CA SER A 40 23.14 -0.09 13.07
C SER A 40 21.70 0.39 13.28
N LEU A 41 21.52 1.39 14.15
CA LEU A 41 20.24 2.07 14.36
C LEU A 41 19.59 2.54 13.05
N ARG A 42 20.40 2.89 12.04
CA ARG A 42 19.93 3.29 10.71
C ARG A 42 19.26 2.14 9.97
N ALA A 43 19.87 0.95 9.95
CA ALA A 43 19.30 -0.21 9.30
C ALA A 43 18.02 -0.68 10.01
N GLN A 44 17.99 -0.64 11.35
CA GLN A 44 16.78 -0.95 12.11
C GLN A 44 15.65 0.05 11.84
N SER A 45 15.96 1.34 11.79
CA SER A 45 14.99 2.40 11.47
C SER A 45 14.45 2.27 10.05
N HIS A 46 15.32 1.99 9.09
CA HIS A 46 14.93 1.79 7.69
C HIS A 46 14.05 0.55 7.52
N ARG A 47 14.40 -0.58 8.17
CA ARG A 47 13.56 -1.78 8.19
C ARG A 47 12.18 -1.49 8.79
N ALA A 48 12.12 -0.78 9.92
CA ALA A 48 10.86 -0.40 10.56
C ALA A 48 10.02 0.54 9.67
N GLU A 49 10.65 1.41 8.88
CA GLU A 49 9.97 2.26 7.91
C GLU A 49 9.36 1.43 6.77
N LEU A 50 10.12 0.48 6.21
CA LEU A 50 9.63 -0.43 5.17
C LEU A 50 8.48 -1.31 5.70
N ASP A 51 8.59 -1.85 6.91
CA ASP A 51 7.51 -2.62 7.54
C ASP A 51 6.24 -1.77 7.70
N ARG A 52 6.36 -0.51 8.16
CA ARG A 52 5.22 0.41 8.27
C ARG A 52 4.57 0.72 6.92
N LYS A 53 5.39 0.92 5.87
CA LYS A 53 4.88 1.15 4.51
C LYS A 53 4.18 -0.10 3.98
N LEU A 54 4.73 -1.28 4.25
CA LEU A 54 4.14 -2.56 3.84
C LEU A 54 2.73 -2.74 4.44
N VAL A 55 2.58 -2.48 5.75
CA VAL A 55 1.27 -2.56 6.42
C VAL A 55 0.24 -1.62 5.77
N GLN A 56 0.63 -0.37 5.48
CA GLN A 56 -0.27 0.60 4.83
C GLN A 56 -0.68 0.14 3.42
N VAL A 57 0.26 -0.40 2.65
CA VAL A 57 -0.01 -0.94 1.31
C VAL A 57 -0.96 -2.15 1.40
N GLU A 58 -0.77 -3.05 2.37
CA GLU A 58 -1.65 -4.20 2.59
C GLU A 58 -3.07 -3.80 2.99
N GLU A 59 -3.21 -2.79 3.84
CA GLU A 59 -4.52 -2.23 4.20
C GLU A 59 -5.20 -1.59 2.98
N ALA A 60 -4.45 -0.84 2.16
CA ALA A 60 -4.97 -0.29 0.91
C ALA A 60 -5.40 -1.41 -0.05
N ILE A 61 -4.59 -2.45 -0.27
CA ILE A 61 -4.94 -3.62 -1.08
C ILE A 61 -6.25 -4.25 -0.56
N LYS A 62 -6.41 -4.39 0.75
CA LYS A 62 -7.64 -4.93 1.37
C LYS A 62 -8.87 -4.04 1.11
N ILE A 63 -8.69 -2.73 0.98
CA ILE A 63 -9.75 -1.80 0.60
C ILE A 63 -10.08 -1.94 -0.89
N PHE A 64 -9.07 -1.86 -1.76
CA PHE A 64 -9.24 -1.87 -3.22
C PHE A 64 -9.55 -3.24 -3.82
N SER A 65 -9.31 -4.32 -3.09
CA SER A 65 -9.76 -5.68 -3.44
C SER A 65 -11.27 -5.86 -3.26
N ARG A 66 -11.96 -4.97 -2.52
CA ARG A 66 -13.41 -5.01 -2.40
C ARG A 66 -14.07 -4.49 -3.69
N PRO A 67 -15.17 -5.11 -4.16
CA PRO A 67 -15.83 -4.73 -5.41
C PRO A 67 -16.52 -3.36 -5.36
N LYS A 68 -16.80 -2.80 -4.18
CA LYS A 68 -17.35 -1.44 -4.01
C LYS A 68 -16.46 -0.63 -3.09
N VAL A 69 -15.71 0.30 -3.67
CA VAL A 69 -14.91 1.31 -2.96
C VAL A 69 -15.53 2.68 -3.20
N PHE A 70 -15.83 3.38 -2.11
CA PHE A 70 -16.32 4.75 -2.16
C PHE A 70 -15.14 5.66 -1.84
N VAL A 71 -14.84 6.58 -2.75
CA VAL A 71 -13.77 7.57 -2.56
C VAL A 71 -14.43 8.90 -2.25
N LYS A 72 -13.90 9.61 -1.25
CA LYS A 72 -14.27 11.01 -1.00
C LYS A 72 -13.66 11.82 -2.14
N MET A 73 -14.49 12.56 -2.88
CA MET A 73 -13.96 13.61 -3.76
C MET A 73 -13.49 14.73 -2.84
N ASP A 74 -12.18 14.93 -2.73
CA ASP A 74 -11.67 16.20 -2.23
C ASP A 74 -11.99 17.26 -3.29
N ALA A 75 -12.76 18.27 -2.87
CA ALA A 75 -13.25 19.37 -3.70
C ALA A 75 -12.14 20.41 -3.93
#